data_AF-A0A3C2E5L7-F1
#
_entry.id   AF-A0A3C2E5L7-F1
#
_cell.length_a   1.000
_cell.length_b   1.000
_cell.length_c   1.000
_cell.angle_alpha   90.00
_cell.angle_beta   90.00
_cell.angle_gamma   90.00
#
_symmetry.space_group_name_H-M   'P 1'
#
loop_
_entity.id
_entity.type
_entity.pdbx_description
1 polymer ?
#
loop_
_entity_poly.entity_id
_entity_poly.type
_entity_poly.pdbx_seq_one_letter_code
_entity_poly.pdbx_strand_id
1 'polypeptide(L)'
;GQTYWLARRGRGREADAPVLIDDVIAAYRPGVDALRERADDIVSEFEKKRVRQRARGFVSAGAPKDLARDVASLRPLTSSSDVVDLALRKDWPLESAAWVYHAAGSRFTFDRLRSLGGEVSSDLHWDRLAVRRLIEDLYASQYTVAASAMRHARESGGALAKGVEAPGASWAQDVIEAWSVANAEEAGRVDTAIEELEGTGVWTLSKLAIASTQLREMAQNAEP
;
A
#
# COMPACT_ATOMS: atom_id res chain seq x y z
N GLY A 1 -5.56 2.70 10.40
CA GLY A 1 -4.84 2.24 11.60
C GLY A 1 -5.05 0.75 11.76
N GLN A 2 -4.01 0.02 12.14
CA GLN A 2 -3.96 -1.45 12.24
C GLN A 2 -5.17 -2.10 12.94
N THR A 3 -5.72 -1.47 13.98
CA THR A 3 -6.94 -1.92 14.69
C THR A 3 -8.15 -2.11 13.76
N TYR A 4 -8.27 -1.25 12.75
CA TYR A 4 -9.35 -1.37 11.78
C TYR A 4 -9.08 -2.45 10.72
N TRP A 5 -7.82 -2.62 10.33
CA TRP A 5 -7.41 -3.70 9.43
C TRP A 5 -7.76 -5.07 10.05
N LEU A 6 -7.53 -5.23 11.36
CA LEU A 6 -7.94 -6.39 12.14
C LEU A 6 -9.47 -6.59 12.15
N ALA A 7 -10.24 -5.52 12.33
CA ALA A 7 -11.71 -5.57 12.30
C ALA A 7 -12.29 -5.92 10.91
N ARG A 8 -11.57 -5.64 9.83
CA ARG A 8 -11.93 -6.04 8.47
C ARG A 8 -11.72 -7.54 8.25
N ARG A 9 -10.61 -8.11 8.75
CA ARG A 9 -10.28 -9.53 8.56
C ARG A 9 -11.20 -10.47 9.35
N GLY A 10 -11.66 -10.06 10.54
CA GLY A 10 -12.62 -10.84 11.32
C GLY A 10 -13.98 -11.06 10.63
N ARG A 11 -14.32 -10.26 9.60
CA ARG A 11 -15.57 -10.38 8.83
C ARG A 11 -15.49 -11.25 7.58
N GLY A 12 -14.28 -11.69 7.17
CA GLY A 12 -14.06 -12.42 5.92
C GLY A 12 -13.65 -13.88 6.08
N ARG A 13 -13.60 -14.41 7.30
CA ARG A 13 -13.46 -15.85 7.58
C ARG A 13 -14.80 -16.34 8.10
N GLU A 14 -15.36 -17.37 7.48
CA GLU A 14 -16.57 -18.03 7.96
C GLU A 14 -16.48 -18.30 9.47
N ALA A 15 -17.60 -18.06 10.13
CA ALA A 15 -17.72 -17.88 11.55
C ALA A 15 -17.70 -19.21 12.32
N ASP A 16 -16.52 -19.78 12.57
CA ASP A 16 -16.40 -20.97 13.42
C ASP A 16 -15.45 -20.84 14.64
N ALA A 17 -14.72 -19.74 14.80
CA ALA A 17 -14.07 -19.42 16.08
C ALA A 17 -13.73 -17.93 16.20
N PRO A 18 -13.89 -17.30 17.39
CA PRO A 18 -13.35 -15.97 17.64
C PRO A 18 -11.83 -16.02 17.53
N VAL A 19 -11.28 -15.24 16.59
CA VAL A 19 -9.82 -15.09 16.47
C VAL A 19 -9.32 -14.35 17.71
N LEU A 20 -8.45 -14.98 18.49
CA LEU A 20 -7.86 -14.33 19.67
C LEU A 20 -6.88 -13.26 19.20
N ILE A 21 -6.86 -12.13 19.91
CA ILE A 21 -5.95 -11.02 19.59
C ILE A 21 -4.48 -11.47 19.63
N ASP A 22 -4.15 -12.38 20.55
CA ASP A 22 -2.82 -12.94 20.71
C ASP A 22 -2.39 -13.75 19.48
N ASP A 23 -3.30 -14.52 18.87
CA ASP A 23 -3.02 -15.28 17.64
C ASP A 23 -2.72 -14.33 16.48
N VAL A 24 -3.43 -13.20 16.41
CA VAL A 24 -3.16 -12.21 15.36
C VAL A 24 -1.83 -11.50 15.60
N ILE A 25 -1.54 -11.15 16.86
CA ILE A 25 -0.24 -10.54 17.20
C ILE A 25 0.89 -11.51 16.85
N ALA A 26 0.77 -12.78 17.24
CA ALA A 26 1.77 -13.81 16.95
C ALA A 26 1.98 -14.00 15.44
N ALA A 27 0.91 -13.95 14.65
CA ALA A 27 1.00 -14.11 13.20
C ALA A 27 1.65 -12.91 12.47
N TYR A 28 1.48 -11.68 12.96
CA TYR A 28 1.90 -10.46 12.24
C TYR A 28 3.15 -9.80 12.79
N ARG A 29 3.37 -9.87 14.11
CA ARG A 29 4.47 -9.16 14.77
C ARG A 29 5.84 -9.47 14.14
N PRO A 30 6.22 -10.74 13.89
CA PRO A 30 7.54 -11.03 13.32
C PRO A 30 7.78 -10.33 11.97
N GLY A 31 6.77 -10.35 11.09
CA GLY A 31 6.87 -9.71 9.78
C GLY A 31 6.87 -8.18 9.87
N VAL A 32 6.04 -7.61 10.75
CA VAL A 32 6.01 -6.16 10.98
C VAL A 32 7.34 -5.66 11.55
N ASP A 33 7.95 -6.40 12.48
CA ASP A 33 9.24 -6.04 13.08
C ASP A 33 10.38 -6.13 12.04
N ALA A 34 10.41 -7.19 11.23
CA ALA A 34 11.38 -7.30 10.12
C ALA A 34 11.24 -6.17 9.09
N LEU A 35 10.00 -5.80 8.72
CA LEU A 35 9.76 -4.69 7.79
C LEU A 35 10.15 -3.33 8.38
N ARG A 36 10.02 -3.15 9.70
CA ARG A 36 10.42 -1.91 10.38
C ARG A 36 11.92 -1.65 10.23
N GLU A 37 12.75 -2.68 10.32
CA GLU A 37 14.21 -2.57 10.17
C GLU A 37 14.63 -2.19 8.74
N ARG A 38 13.80 -2.53 7.75
CA ARG A 38 14.05 -2.29 6.31
C ARG A 38 13.25 -1.12 5.74
N ALA A 39 12.45 -0.45 6.56
CA ALA A 39 11.50 0.57 6.09
C ALA A 39 12.20 1.72 5.36
N ASP A 40 13.38 2.15 5.81
CA ASP A 40 14.14 3.24 5.18
C ASP A 40 14.66 2.86 3.77
N ASP A 41 14.74 1.57 3.43
CA ASP A 41 15.16 1.08 2.11
C ASP A 41 13.94 0.87 1.19
N ILE A 42 12.92 0.18 1.68
CA ILE A 42 11.84 -0.41 0.85
C ILE A 42 10.71 0.58 0.54
N VAL A 43 10.35 1.46 1.48
CA VAL A 43 9.19 2.35 1.29
C VAL A 43 9.49 3.41 0.22
N SER A 44 8.45 3.97 -0.41
CA SER A 44 8.65 4.97 -1.47
C SER A 44 9.31 6.24 -0.93
N GLU A 45 10.03 6.98 -1.79
CA GLU A 45 10.61 8.28 -1.39
C GLU A 45 9.53 9.29 -0.94
N PHE A 46 8.32 9.19 -1.49
CA PHE A 46 7.18 9.97 -1.02
C PHE A 46 6.83 9.64 0.43
N GLU A 47 6.70 8.35 0.77
CA GLU A 47 6.45 7.91 2.14
C GLU A 47 7.58 8.32 3.10
N LYS A 48 8.85 8.15 2.70
CA LYS A 48 10.01 8.60 3.51
C LYS A 48 9.96 10.09 3.78
N LYS A 49 9.65 10.91 2.76
CA LYS A 49 9.49 12.37 2.91
C LYS A 49 8.37 12.72 3.89
N ARG A 50 7.23 12.00 3.84
CA ARG A 50 6.10 12.22 4.74
C ARG A 50 6.40 11.79 6.18
N VAL A 51 7.14 10.71 6.39
CA VAL A 51 7.63 10.32 7.73
C VAL A 51 8.51 11.43 8.29
N ARG A 52 9.50 11.91 7.52
CA ARG A 52 10.37 13.02 7.93
C ARG A 52 9.60 14.30 8.25
N GLN A 53 8.64 14.68 7.42
CA GLN A 53 7.81 15.87 7.63
C GLN A 53 6.98 15.75 8.91
N ARG A 54 6.38 14.58 9.16
CA ARG A 54 5.55 14.33 10.35
C ARG A 54 6.38 14.32 11.63
N ALA A 55 7.54 13.66 11.60
CA ALA A 55 8.48 13.67 12.73
C ALA A 55 8.91 15.10 13.08
N ARG A 56 9.25 15.94 12.07
CA ARG A 56 9.55 17.36 12.28
C ARG A 56 8.37 18.10 12.92
N GLY A 57 7.15 17.87 12.44
CA GLY A 57 5.94 18.48 13.02
C GLY A 57 5.75 18.14 14.50
N PHE A 58 5.97 16.88 14.88
CA PHE A 58 5.91 16.47 16.29
C PHE A 58 7.02 17.09 17.14
N VAL A 59 8.24 17.17 16.62
CA VAL A 59 9.35 17.84 17.31
C VAL A 59 9.05 19.32 17.52
N SER A 60 8.54 20.01 16.49
CA SER A 60 8.12 21.42 16.59
C SER A 60 7.00 21.62 17.62
N ALA A 61 6.17 20.59 17.85
CA ALA A 61 5.13 20.59 18.89
C ALA A 61 5.64 20.18 20.29
N GLY A 62 6.95 19.96 20.45
CA GLY A 62 7.59 19.68 21.74
C GLY A 62 7.85 18.19 22.04
N ALA A 63 7.57 17.28 21.11
CA ALA A 63 7.87 15.86 21.32
C ALA A 63 9.38 15.58 21.27
N PRO A 64 9.91 14.64 22.10
CA PRO A 64 11.27 14.15 21.97
C PRO A 64 11.54 13.59 20.57
N LYS A 65 12.74 13.84 20.03
CA LYS A 65 13.11 13.49 18.64
C LYS A 65 12.92 12.01 18.32
N ASP A 66 13.32 11.13 19.23
CA ASP A 66 13.25 9.68 19.02
C ASP A 66 11.79 9.21 19.00
N LEU A 67 10.98 9.65 19.98
CA LEU A 67 9.55 9.37 20.00
C LEU A 67 8.81 9.93 18.78
N ALA A 68 9.17 11.14 18.34
CA ALA A 68 8.61 11.75 17.14
C ALA A 68 8.92 10.93 15.88
N ARG A 69 10.14 10.36 15.78
CA ARG A 69 10.53 9.45 14.70
C ARG A 69 9.71 8.16 14.77
N ASP A 70 9.66 7.52 15.95
CA ASP A 70 8.96 6.26 16.14
C ASP A 70 7.47 6.37 15.77
N VAL A 71 6.79 7.38 16.30
CA VAL A 71 5.37 7.64 16.03
C VAL A 71 5.14 7.98 14.56
N ALA A 72 6.04 8.74 13.93
CA ALA A 72 5.92 9.07 12.50
C ALA A 72 6.06 7.84 11.61
N SER A 73 6.90 6.87 11.99
CA SER A 73 7.12 5.60 11.30
C SER A 73 5.97 4.61 11.46
N LEU A 74 5.07 4.77 12.44
CA LEU A 74 3.91 3.89 12.61
C LEU A 74 2.93 3.94 11.43
N ARG A 75 2.84 5.06 10.71
CA ARG A 75 1.83 5.22 9.64
C ARG A 75 2.16 4.35 8.41
N PRO A 76 3.39 4.36 7.86
CA PRO A 76 3.80 3.37 6.86
C PRO A 76 3.58 1.92 7.30
N LEU A 77 3.75 1.60 8.59
CA LEU A 77 3.49 0.24 9.08
C LEU A 77 2.02 -0.20 8.92
N THR A 78 1.10 0.68 8.51
CA THR A 78 -0.27 0.27 8.15
C THR A 78 -0.30 -0.64 6.92
N SER A 79 0.63 -0.47 5.96
CA SER A 79 0.76 -1.39 4.82
C SER A 79 1.47 -2.69 5.16
N SER A 80 2.21 -2.76 6.27
CA SER A 80 2.97 -3.96 6.65
C SER A 80 2.08 -5.19 6.80
N SER A 81 0.82 -5.04 7.21
CA SER A 81 -0.10 -6.18 7.32
C SER A 81 -0.54 -6.71 5.95
N ASP A 82 -0.71 -5.82 4.97
CA ASP A 82 -0.97 -6.23 3.58
C ASP A 82 0.25 -6.94 2.99
N VAL A 83 1.46 -6.45 3.27
CA VAL A 83 2.73 -7.07 2.84
C VAL A 83 2.92 -8.45 3.48
N VAL A 84 2.69 -8.58 4.78
CA VAL A 84 2.74 -9.88 5.48
C VAL A 84 1.71 -10.84 4.90
N ASP A 85 0.49 -10.38 4.64
CA ASP A 85 -0.53 -11.20 3.97
C ASP A 85 -0.09 -11.64 2.57
N LEU A 86 0.52 -10.75 1.77
CA LEU A 86 1.04 -11.10 0.45
C LEU A 86 2.10 -12.18 0.55
N ALA A 87 3.09 -11.99 1.41
CA ALA A 87 4.17 -12.95 1.63
C ALA A 87 3.62 -14.33 2.02
N LEU A 88 2.73 -14.38 3.02
CA LEU A 88 2.16 -15.62 3.52
C LEU A 88 1.24 -16.31 2.49
N ARG A 89 0.36 -15.57 1.81
CA ARG A 89 -0.65 -16.16 0.92
C ARG A 89 -0.11 -16.49 -0.46
N LYS A 90 0.97 -15.84 -0.91
CA LYS A 90 1.61 -16.10 -2.20
C LYS A 90 2.82 -17.00 -2.09
N ASP A 91 3.24 -17.33 -0.86
CA ASP A 91 4.45 -18.10 -0.58
C ASP A 91 5.67 -17.42 -1.20
N TRP A 92 5.89 -16.17 -0.78
CA TRP A 92 7.00 -15.32 -1.21
C TRP A 92 7.81 -14.87 0.01
N PRO A 93 9.13 -14.68 -0.12
CA PRO A 93 9.92 -14.00 0.90
C PRO A 93 9.32 -12.63 1.23
N LEU A 94 9.30 -12.29 2.51
CA LEU A 94 8.67 -11.07 3.03
C LEU A 94 9.25 -9.81 2.37
N GLU A 95 10.56 -9.75 2.24
CA GLU A 95 11.25 -8.61 1.62
C GLU A 95 10.85 -8.43 0.15
N SER A 96 10.75 -9.52 -0.61
CA SER A 96 10.36 -9.52 -2.02
C SER A 96 8.92 -9.03 -2.20
N ALA A 97 8.00 -9.50 -1.36
CA ALA A 97 6.62 -9.00 -1.33
C ALA A 97 6.54 -7.51 -0.97
N ALA A 98 7.38 -7.05 -0.04
CA ALA A 98 7.44 -5.64 0.35
C ALA A 98 7.92 -4.74 -0.80
N TRP A 99 9.00 -5.13 -1.47
CA TRP A 99 9.53 -4.39 -2.62
C TRP A 99 8.49 -4.26 -3.74
N VAL A 100 7.82 -5.36 -4.12
CA VAL A 100 6.78 -5.31 -5.16
C VAL A 100 5.58 -4.46 -4.73
N TYR A 101 5.13 -4.59 -3.47
CA TYR A 101 4.02 -3.79 -2.95
C TYR A 101 4.32 -2.30 -3.01
N HIS A 102 5.49 -1.85 -2.53
CA HIS A 102 5.84 -0.43 -2.54
C HIS A 102 6.18 0.08 -3.95
N ALA A 103 6.73 -0.75 -4.84
CA ALA A 103 6.90 -0.41 -6.26
C ALA A 103 5.53 -0.17 -6.95
N ALA A 104 4.54 -1.02 -6.73
CA ALA A 104 3.16 -0.80 -7.21
C ALA A 104 2.56 0.49 -6.64
N GLY A 105 2.81 0.74 -5.35
CA GLY A 105 2.38 1.95 -4.66
C GLY A 105 2.91 3.22 -5.32
N SER A 106 4.20 3.22 -5.64
CA SER A 106 4.89 4.33 -6.29
C SER A 106 4.47 4.50 -7.76
N ARG A 107 4.35 3.41 -8.53
CA ARG A 107 4.01 3.45 -9.97
C ARG A 107 2.62 4.02 -10.23
N PHE A 108 1.65 3.65 -9.40
CA PHE A 108 0.24 4.04 -9.56
C PHE A 108 -0.21 5.08 -8.51
N THR A 109 0.74 5.69 -7.79
CA THR A 109 0.52 6.81 -6.86
C THR A 109 -0.40 6.52 -5.66
N PHE A 110 -0.59 5.25 -5.27
CA PHE A 110 -1.45 4.86 -4.14
C PHE A 110 -1.06 5.54 -2.82
N ASP A 111 0.23 5.67 -2.55
CA ASP A 111 0.77 6.37 -1.39
C ASP A 111 0.40 7.87 -1.39
N ARG A 112 0.51 8.52 -2.55
CA ARG A 112 0.10 9.92 -2.73
C ARG A 112 -1.40 10.11 -2.60
N LEU A 113 -2.23 9.24 -3.18
CA LEU A 113 -3.68 9.34 -3.07
C LEU A 113 -4.16 9.12 -1.63
N ARG A 114 -3.58 8.16 -0.89
CA ARG A 114 -3.86 7.98 0.54
C ARG A 114 -3.41 9.17 1.38
N SER A 115 -2.35 9.85 0.98
CA SER A 115 -1.94 11.12 1.59
C SER A 115 -2.99 12.21 1.38
N LEU A 116 -3.40 12.41 0.12
CA LEU A 116 -4.37 13.41 -0.28
C LEU A 116 -5.72 13.20 0.40
N GLY A 117 -6.16 11.95 0.60
CA GLY A 117 -7.35 11.67 1.40
C GLY A 117 -7.26 12.25 2.83
N GLY A 118 -6.09 12.24 3.45
CA GLY A 118 -5.89 12.87 4.74
C GLY A 118 -5.98 14.40 4.72
N GLU A 119 -5.73 15.04 3.57
CA GLU A 119 -5.74 16.50 3.38
C GLU A 119 -7.12 17.00 2.94
N VAL A 120 -7.84 16.20 2.17
CA VAL A 120 -9.20 16.48 1.65
C VAL A 120 -10.29 16.26 2.71
N SER A 121 -9.96 15.62 3.84
CA SER A 121 -10.92 15.32 4.91
C SER A 121 -11.69 16.56 5.40
N SER A 122 -13.02 16.44 5.48
CA SER A 122 -13.96 17.49 5.91
C SER A 122 -14.36 17.33 7.38
N ASP A 123 -14.84 18.42 8.01
CA ASP A 123 -15.39 18.40 9.37
C ASP A 123 -16.77 17.74 9.45
N LEU A 124 -17.38 17.42 8.31
CA LEU A 124 -18.63 16.67 8.24
C LEU A 124 -18.40 15.17 8.47
N HIS A 125 -19.26 14.58 9.29
CA HIS A 125 -19.14 13.17 9.70
C HIS A 125 -19.09 12.20 8.51
N TRP A 126 -20.00 12.37 7.54
CA TRP A 126 -20.14 11.47 6.40
C TRP A 126 -18.98 11.59 5.42
N ASP A 127 -18.45 12.78 5.21
CA ASP A 127 -17.29 12.99 4.34
C ASP A 127 -16.05 12.30 4.91
N ARG A 128 -15.84 12.34 6.24
CA ARG A 128 -14.74 11.59 6.88
C ARG A 128 -14.89 10.09 6.67
N LEU A 129 -16.11 9.58 6.79
CA LEU A 129 -16.38 8.17 6.57
C LEU A 129 -16.13 7.78 5.10
N ALA A 130 -16.53 8.63 4.15
CA ALA A 130 -16.29 8.43 2.72
C ALA A 130 -14.79 8.42 2.40
N VAL A 131 -14.04 9.43 2.85
CA VAL A 131 -12.57 9.50 2.70
C VAL A 131 -11.91 8.25 3.26
N ARG A 132 -12.32 7.84 4.46
CA ARG A 132 -11.80 6.64 5.11
C ARG A 132 -12.05 5.40 4.25
N ARG A 133 -13.26 5.24 3.70
CA ARG A 133 -13.58 4.13 2.82
C ARG A 133 -12.75 4.15 1.53
N LEU A 134 -12.55 5.31 0.94
CA LEU A 134 -11.70 5.45 -0.25
C LEU A 134 -10.25 5.07 0.05
N ILE A 135 -9.71 5.47 1.20
CA ILE A 135 -8.37 5.06 1.63
C ILE A 135 -8.28 3.53 1.77
N GLU A 136 -9.30 2.89 2.35
CA GLU A 136 -9.36 1.43 2.49
C GLU A 136 -9.40 0.73 1.14
N ASP A 137 -10.18 1.27 0.21
CA ASP A 137 -10.27 0.79 -1.15
C ASP A 137 -8.92 0.89 -1.87
N LEU A 138 -8.18 1.99 -1.68
CA LEU A 138 -6.82 2.15 -2.23
C LEU A 138 -5.84 1.10 -1.68
N TYR A 139 -5.89 0.78 -0.38
CA TYR A 139 -5.07 -0.32 0.18
C TYR A 139 -5.43 -1.66 -0.46
N ALA A 140 -6.72 -1.96 -0.60
CA ALA A 140 -7.19 -3.21 -1.20
C ALA A 140 -6.77 -3.32 -2.67
N SER A 141 -6.91 -2.25 -3.46
CA SER A 141 -6.49 -2.23 -4.86
C SER A 141 -4.98 -2.40 -5.00
N GLN A 142 -4.16 -1.73 -4.17
CA GLN A 142 -2.70 -1.91 -4.18
C GLN A 142 -2.30 -3.35 -3.84
N TYR A 143 -2.94 -3.96 -2.84
CA TYR A 143 -2.72 -5.37 -2.50
C TYR A 143 -3.00 -6.28 -3.70
N THR A 144 -4.14 -6.09 -4.38
CA THR A 144 -4.53 -6.92 -5.52
C THR A 144 -3.59 -6.75 -6.71
N VAL A 145 -3.20 -5.51 -7.02
CA VAL A 145 -2.21 -5.22 -8.09
C VAL A 145 -0.87 -5.88 -7.78
N ALA A 146 -0.34 -5.72 -6.56
CA ALA A 146 0.91 -6.34 -6.15
C ALA A 146 0.82 -7.89 -6.21
N ALA A 147 -0.28 -8.47 -5.76
CA ALA A 147 -0.54 -9.90 -5.88
C ALA A 147 -0.61 -10.38 -7.35
N SER A 148 -1.11 -9.53 -8.26
CA SER A 148 -1.13 -9.80 -9.70
C SER A 148 0.27 -9.78 -10.29
N ALA A 149 1.04 -8.72 -10.05
CA ALA A 149 2.41 -8.60 -10.51
C ALA A 149 3.35 -9.69 -9.96
N MET A 150 3.17 -10.10 -8.70
CA MET A 150 3.92 -11.25 -8.13
C MET A 150 3.61 -12.55 -8.89
N ARG A 151 2.35 -12.76 -9.29
CA ARG A 151 1.96 -13.95 -10.07
C ARG A 151 2.54 -13.88 -11.48
N HIS A 152 2.45 -12.72 -12.13
CA HIS A 152 3.12 -12.45 -13.41
C HIS A 152 4.59 -12.82 -13.39
N ALA A 153 5.34 -12.30 -12.40
CA ALA A 153 6.77 -12.53 -12.28
C ALA A 153 7.12 -14.02 -12.16
N ARG A 154 6.28 -14.80 -11.46
CA ARG A 154 6.44 -16.25 -11.34
C ARG A 154 6.17 -16.96 -12.67
N GLU A 155 5.10 -16.58 -13.38
CA GLU A 155 4.67 -17.20 -14.65
C GLU A 155 5.61 -16.86 -15.83
N SER A 156 6.06 -15.61 -15.91
CA SER A 156 7.03 -15.13 -16.91
C SER A 156 8.42 -15.77 -16.74
N GLY A 157 8.76 -16.27 -15.55
CA GLY A 157 10.02 -16.95 -15.29
C GLY A 157 11.24 -16.04 -15.37
N GLY A 158 12.40 -16.60 -15.76
CA GLY A 158 13.60 -15.84 -16.06
C GLY A 158 14.15 -15.01 -14.88
N ALA A 159 14.57 -13.78 -15.18
CA ALA A 159 15.14 -12.86 -14.18
C ALA A 159 14.10 -12.40 -13.15
N LEU A 160 12.83 -12.23 -13.56
CA LEU A 160 11.74 -11.80 -12.67
C LEU A 160 11.47 -12.85 -11.58
N ALA A 161 11.35 -14.13 -11.97
CA ALA A 161 11.15 -15.22 -11.02
C ALA A 161 12.39 -15.48 -10.13
N LYS A 162 13.61 -15.40 -10.69
CA LYS A 162 14.85 -15.64 -9.94
C LYS A 162 15.18 -14.52 -8.95
N GLY A 163 14.84 -13.27 -9.27
CA GLY A 163 15.09 -12.12 -8.42
C GLY A 163 14.31 -12.14 -7.11
N VAL A 164 13.32 -13.03 -6.95
CA VAL A 164 12.59 -13.25 -5.70
C VAL A 164 13.52 -13.60 -4.53
N GLU A 165 14.64 -14.29 -4.79
CA GLU A 165 15.60 -14.70 -3.74
C GLU A 165 16.62 -13.60 -3.36
N ALA A 166 16.78 -12.59 -4.23
CA ALA A 166 17.68 -11.47 -4.03
C ALA A 166 17.01 -10.17 -4.49
N PRO A 167 15.93 -9.76 -3.81
CA PRO A 167 15.10 -8.65 -4.25
C PRO A 167 15.82 -7.31 -4.07
N GLY A 168 15.39 -6.32 -4.85
CA GLY A 168 15.84 -4.94 -4.72
C GLY A 168 14.97 -3.99 -5.51
N ALA A 169 15.22 -2.69 -5.36
CA ALA A 169 14.42 -1.63 -5.99
C ALA A 169 14.29 -1.83 -7.51
N SER A 170 15.41 -2.06 -8.22
CA SER A 170 15.40 -2.27 -9.68
C SER A 170 14.58 -3.48 -10.08
N TRP A 171 14.78 -4.63 -9.41
CA TRP A 171 14.03 -5.84 -9.71
C TRP A 171 12.52 -5.64 -9.50
N ALA A 172 12.11 -4.96 -8.43
CA ALA A 172 10.70 -4.71 -8.19
C ALA A 172 10.09 -3.72 -9.19
N GLN A 173 10.87 -2.76 -9.68
CA GLN A 173 10.47 -1.90 -10.80
C GLN A 173 10.27 -2.74 -12.06
N ASP A 174 11.20 -3.63 -12.39
CA ASP A 174 11.09 -4.53 -13.55
C ASP A 174 9.84 -5.43 -13.46
N VAL A 175 9.52 -5.95 -12.26
CA VAL A 175 8.31 -6.75 -12.01
C VAL A 175 7.04 -5.95 -12.31
N ILE A 176 6.96 -4.71 -11.81
CA ILE A 176 5.79 -3.86 -12.02
C ILE A 176 5.71 -3.36 -13.47
N GLU A 177 6.84 -3.07 -14.10
CA GLU A 177 6.89 -2.65 -15.50
C GLU A 177 6.46 -3.78 -16.43
N ALA A 178 7.00 -4.99 -16.26
CA ALA A 178 6.58 -6.16 -17.03
C ALA A 178 5.08 -6.43 -16.89
N TRP A 179 4.56 -6.38 -15.66
CA TRP A 179 3.12 -6.51 -15.40
C TRP A 179 2.30 -5.39 -16.05
N SER A 180 2.80 -4.15 -16.04
CA SER A 180 2.12 -3.00 -16.66
C SER A 180 2.11 -3.11 -18.17
N VAL A 181 3.16 -3.66 -18.79
CA VAL A 181 3.21 -3.92 -20.24
C VAL A 181 2.20 -5.02 -20.62
N ALA A 182 2.11 -6.09 -19.83
CA ALA A 182 1.10 -7.13 -20.04
C ALA A 182 -0.34 -6.60 -19.89
N ASN A 183 -0.53 -5.59 -19.03
CA ASN A 183 -1.82 -4.96 -18.73
C ASN A 183 -1.91 -3.52 -19.25
N ALA A 184 -1.33 -3.24 -20.42
CA ALA A 184 -1.13 -1.87 -20.92
C ALA A 184 -2.42 -1.07 -21.07
N GLU A 185 -3.54 -1.72 -21.42
CA GLU A 185 -4.84 -1.05 -21.53
C GLU A 185 -5.32 -0.54 -20.15
N GLU A 186 -5.30 -1.40 -19.14
CA GLU A 186 -5.78 -1.08 -17.79
C GLU A 186 -4.87 -0.06 -17.09
N ALA A 187 -3.55 -0.25 -17.21
CA ALA A 187 -2.55 0.68 -16.70
C ALA A 187 -2.66 2.05 -17.38
N GLY A 188 -2.80 2.08 -18.72
CA GLY A 188 -2.92 3.32 -19.49
C GLY A 188 -4.20 4.12 -19.18
N ARG A 189 -5.32 3.44 -18.90
CA ARG A 189 -6.56 4.10 -18.44
C ARG A 189 -6.35 4.78 -17.09
N VAL A 190 -5.69 4.11 -16.15
CA VAL A 190 -5.36 4.70 -14.84
C VAL A 190 -4.42 5.89 -14.99
N ASP A 191 -3.37 5.78 -15.81
CA ASP A 191 -2.41 6.86 -16.04
C ASP A 191 -3.10 8.11 -16.59
N THR A 192 -3.92 7.95 -17.63
CA THR A 192 -4.68 9.06 -18.23
C THR A 192 -5.63 9.71 -17.21
N ALA A 193 -6.37 8.90 -16.46
CA ALA A 193 -7.30 9.42 -15.46
C ALA A 193 -6.57 10.19 -14.34
N ILE A 194 -5.43 9.69 -13.86
CA ILE A 194 -4.64 10.39 -12.83
C ILE A 194 -4.09 11.70 -13.37
N GLU A 195 -3.55 11.72 -14.59
CA GLU A 195 -3.04 12.94 -15.23
C GLU A 195 -4.12 14.02 -15.38
N GLU A 196 -5.31 13.66 -15.85
CA GLU A 196 -6.45 14.59 -15.97
C GLU A 196 -6.91 15.13 -14.61
N LEU A 197 -6.96 14.26 -13.59
CA LEU A 197 -7.33 14.64 -12.23
C LEU A 197 -6.28 15.55 -11.59
N GLU A 198 -5.00 15.40 -11.90
CA GLU A 198 -3.93 16.26 -11.40
C GLU A 198 -3.82 17.58 -12.14
N GLY A 199 -4.12 17.60 -13.44
CA GLY A 199 -4.04 18.80 -14.29
C GLY A 199 -5.11 19.86 -14.03
N THR A 200 -6.10 19.59 -13.17
CA THR A 200 -7.27 20.46 -12.98
C THR A 200 -7.49 20.83 -11.51
N GLY A 201 -7.48 22.10 -11.12
CA GLY A 201 -7.90 22.53 -9.78
C GLY A 201 -7.21 21.84 -8.58
N VAL A 202 -7.81 21.95 -7.40
CA VAL A 202 -7.33 21.28 -6.17
C VAL A 202 -7.95 19.88 -6.03
N TRP A 203 -7.28 19.00 -5.29
CA TRP A 203 -7.85 17.70 -4.94
C TRP A 203 -9.11 17.86 -4.07
N THR A 204 -10.16 17.12 -4.43
CA THR A 204 -11.45 17.10 -3.73
C THR A 204 -11.86 15.65 -3.44
N LEU A 205 -12.90 15.47 -2.61
CA LEU A 205 -13.44 14.14 -2.30
C LEU A 205 -13.87 13.41 -3.58
N SER A 206 -14.52 14.12 -4.50
CA SER A 206 -14.97 13.55 -5.78
C SER A 206 -13.80 13.09 -6.65
N LYS A 207 -12.70 13.85 -6.70
CA LYS A 207 -11.50 13.44 -7.44
C LYS A 207 -10.86 12.19 -6.85
N LEU A 208 -10.77 12.14 -5.53
CA LEU A 208 -10.27 10.95 -4.83
C LEU A 208 -11.16 9.73 -5.08
N ALA A 209 -12.48 9.92 -5.12
CA ALA A 209 -13.43 8.86 -5.43
C ALA A 209 -13.24 8.32 -6.86
N ILE A 210 -13.09 9.20 -7.86
CA ILE A 210 -12.84 8.81 -9.25
C ILE A 210 -11.51 8.04 -9.36
N ALA A 211 -10.42 8.57 -8.79
CA ALA A 211 -9.12 7.88 -8.79
C ALA A 211 -9.20 6.50 -8.13
N SER A 212 -9.87 6.40 -6.98
CA SER A 212 -10.06 5.12 -6.29
C SER A 212 -10.88 4.12 -7.11
N THR A 213 -11.84 4.58 -7.91
CA THR A 213 -12.62 3.70 -8.80
C THR A 213 -11.75 3.19 -9.94
N GLN A 214 -11.01 4.06 -10.63
CA GLN A 214 -10.13 3.66 -11.74
C GLN A 214 -9.07 2.63 -11.29
N LEU A 215 -8.42 2.87 -10.15
CA LEU A 215 -7.44 1.94 -9.59
C LEU A 215 -8.05 0.60 -9.18
N ARG A 216 -9.29 0.60 -8.73
CA ARG A 216 -10.02 -0.63 -8.38
C ARG A 216 -10.43 -1.42 -9.60
N GLU A 217 -10.89 -0.75 -10.66
CA GLU A 217 -11.22 -1.39 -11.94
C GLU A 217 -9.98 -2.04 -12.55
N MET A 218 -8.85 -1.33 -12.59
CA MET A 218 -7.56 -1.92 -12.98
C MET A 218 -7.20 -3.14 -12.12
N ALA A 219 -7.33 -3.03 -10.80
CA ALA A 219 -7.04 -4.15 -9.90
C ALA A 219 -7.95 -5.37 -10.11
N GLN A 220 -9.17 -5.18 -10.61
CA GLN A 220 -10.14 -6.27 -10.85
C GLN A 220 -9.99 -6.91 -12.22
N ASN A 221 -9.63 -6.11 -13.24
CA ASN A 221 -9.62 -6.55 -14.63
C ASN A 221 -8.23 -6.97 -15.11
N ALA A 222 -7.16 -6.50 -14.46
CA ALA A 222 -5.81 -6.84 -14.86
C ALA A 222 -5.49 -8.31 -14.59
N GLU A 223 -5.01 -8.99 -15.62
CA GLU A 223 -4.59 -10.38 -15.59
C GLU A 223 -3.19 -10.52 -14.95
N PRO A 224 -2.83 -11.73 -14.47
CA PRO A 224 -1.44 -12.01 -14.10
C PRO A 224 -0.48 -11.64 -15.22
#